data_AF-A0A4R9G662-F1
#
_entry.id   AF-A0A4R9G662-F1
#
_cell.length_a   1.000
_cell.length_b   1.000
_cell.length_c   1.000
_cell.angle_alpha   90.00
_cell.angle_beta   90.00
_cell.angle_gamma   90.00
#
_symmetry.space_group_name_H-M   'P 1'
#
loop_
_entity.id
_entity.type
_entity.pdbx_description
1 polymer ?
#
loop_
_entity_poly.entity_id
_entity_poly.type
_entity_poly.pdbx_seq_one_letter_code
_entity_poly.pdbx_strand_id
1 'polypeptide(L)'
;MDLLSFYLETYDACRRAFLSYRRSLKKNFLRFHHEVLEIPKGGGEIDTYLIGNKKKAPKKIVIMSSGIHGVEGFAGSAFQRRWIEEYLLNDHPSYSLPKNVDFLFLHGINVDGFKSMRRVNERNVDLNRNFALKREKLHKKAKNKGYRKIQSFLNPPKKFSYIAWEYFLFVLRFFGIVTRFGAKYVMDAAVNGQYEFPGGIYYGGRKPEPVVRQLRKFFRKTLKKYEQILILDYHTGYGARNALSLMQNAPPGSREDRNLKKVFGDFGLLLNEGEEDFYRTSGDFTDFFGKLFGKDKDLFPITVEMGTFGNLNLRGALRGSFLMISENRIHFFGSKSETAAERVREDFREMFFPTREDWRLAAMDQVFGVVPEAIVRFSKI
;
A
#
# COMPACT_ATOMS: atom_id res chain seq x y z
N MET A 1 8.40 11.56 -23.11
CA MET A 1 7.68 12.22 -22.01
C MET A 1 8.59 12.24 -20.81
N ASP A 2 8.59 13.30 -20.02
CA ASP A 2 9.39 13.36 -18.79
C ASP A 2 8.71 12.53 -17.69
N LEU A 3 9.28 11.37 -17.36
CA LEU A 3 8.75 10.45 -16.34
C LEU A 3 8.74 11.08 -14.94
N LEU A 4 9.62 12.05 -14.67
CA LEU A 4 9.70 12.70 -13.37
C LEU A 4 8.48 13.59 -13.10
N SER A 5 7.82 14.09 -14.14
CA SER A 5 6.59 14.90 -14.03
C SER A 5 5.40 14.17 -13.40
N PHE A 6 5.43 12.83 -13.36
CA PHE A 6 4.43 12.03 -12.64
C PHE A 6 4.61 12.06 -11.12
N TYR A 7 5.72 12.58 -10.60
CA TYR A 7 5.95 12.68 -9.16
C TYR A 7 5.56 14.07 -8.66
N LEU A 8 4.43 14.14 -7.95
CA LEU A 8 3.90 15.38 -7.37
C LEU A 8 4.04 15.35 -5.86
N GLU A 9 4.25 16.52 -5.26
CA GLU A 9 4.71 16.62 -3.87
C GLU A 9 3.58 16.87 -2.84
N THR A 10 2.33 17.06 -3.28
CA THR A 10 1.18 17.28 -2.40
C THR A 10 -0.03 16.45 -2.82
N TYR A 11 -0.84 16.04 -1.83
CA TYR A 11 -2.09 15.33 -2.08
C TYR A 11 -3.00 16.08 -3.06
N ASP A 12 -3.16 17.39 -2.89
CA ASP A 12 -4.04 18.18 -3.75
C ASP A 12 -3.51 18.27 -5.18
N ALA A 13 -2.18 18.30 -5.38
CA ALA A 13 -1.58 18.22 -6.70
C ALA A 13 -1.85 16.84 -7.33
N CYS A 14 -1.61 15.75 -6.60
CA CYS A 14 -1.92 14.38 -7.04
C CYS A 14 -3.38 14.22 -7.45
N ARG A 15 -4.32 14.64 -6.58
CA ARG A 15 -5.76 14.54 -6.83
C ARG A 15 -6.19 15.37 -8.03
N ARG A 16 -5.75 16.62 -8.14
CA ARG A 16 -6.06 17.49 -9.30
C ARG A 16 -5.53 16.89 -10.61
N ALA A 17 -4.31 16.35 -10.59
CA ALA A 17 -3.72 15.70 -11.75
C ALA A 17 -4.49 14.42 -12.14
N PHE A 18 -4.92 13.60 -11.18
CA PHE A 18 -5.76 12.44 -11.46
C PHE A 18 -7.13 12.83 -12.03
N LEU A 19 -7.72 13.91 -11.51
CA LEU A 19 -9.01 14.45 -11.97
C LEU A 19 -8.98 15.07 -13.38
N SER A 20 -7.81 15.53 -13.84
CA SER A 20 -7.68 16.16 -15.15
C SER A 20 -7.99 15.20 -16.31
N TYR A 21 -7.73 13.89 -16.14
CA TYR A 21 -7.97 12.88 -17.18
C TYR A 21 -9.45 12.56 -17.41
N ARG A 22 -10.37 13.01 -16.53
CA ARG A 22 -11.80 12.67 -16.57
C ARG A 22 -12.44 12.93 -17.94
N ARG A 23 -12.15 14.10 -18.54
CA ARG A 23 -12.74 14.49 -19.84
C ARG A 23 -12.22 13.60 -20.97
N SER A 24 -10.90 13.36 -21.02
CA SER A 24 -10.26 12.53 -22.03
C SER A 24 -10.71 11.07 -21.92
N LEU A 25 -10.81 10.52 -20.71
CA LEU A 25 -11.31 9.16 -20.50
C LEU A 25 -12.77 9.01 -20.92
N LYS A 26 -13.63 9.98 -20.57
CA LYS A 26 -15.04 9.97 -21.01
C LYS A 26 -15.18 10.04 -22.54
N LYS A 27 -14.27 10.73 -23.23
CA LYS A 27 -14.27 10.86 -24.70
C LYS A 27 -13.79 9.57 -25.39
N ASN A 28 -12.76 8.91 -24.85
CA ASN A 28 -12.10 7.77 -25.53
C ASN A 28 -12.72 6.39 -25.21
N PHE A 29 -13.46 6.25 -24.11
CA PHE A 29 -14.03 4.96 -23.70
C PHE A 29 -15.55 4.92 -23.79
N LEU A 30 -16.10 3.81 -24.30
CA LEU A 30 -17.55 3.60 -24.42
C LEU A 30 -18.26 3.60 -23.06
N ARG A 31 -17.55 3.30 -21.99
CA ARG A 31 -18.03 3.43 -20.61
C ARG A 31 -16.99 4.07 -19.74
N PHE A 32 -17.43 5.11 -19.05
CA PHE A 32 -16.66 5.81 -18.06
C PHE A 32 -17.60 6.24 -16.94
N HIS A 33 -17.28 5.84 -15.71
CA HIS A 33 -17.98 6.29 -14.51
C HIS A 33 -16.95 6.82 -13.52
N HIS A 34 -17.13 8.07 -13.11
CA HIS A 34 -16.43 8.66 -11.98
C HIS A 34 -17.38 8.68 -10.79
N GLU A 35 -17.01 8.00 -9.71
CA GLU A 35 -17.73 8.01 -8.44
C GLU A 35 -16.77 8.50 -7.34
N VAL A 36 -17.21 9.49 -6.57
CA VAL A 36 -16.50 9.96 -5.37
C VAL A 36 -17.07 9.22 -4.18
N LEU A 37 -16.24 8.45 -3.48
CA LEU A 37 -16.64 7.76 -2.26
C LEU A 37 -16.34 8.65 -1.06
N GLU A 38 -17.37 9.28 -0.52
CA GLU A 38 -17.26 10.00 0.75
C GLU A 38 -17.08 9.03 1.92
N ILE A 39 -15.97 9.18 2.64
CA ILE A 39 -15.66 8.39 3.82
C ILE A 39 -16.05 9.17 5.08
N PRO A 40 -17.03 8.69 5.85
CA PRO A 40 -17.54 9.44 6.99
C PRO A 40 -16.51 9.50 8.11
N LYS A 41 -16.68 10.48 9.01
CA LYS A 41 -15.85 10.68 10.22
C LYS A 41 -14.39 11.03 9.89
N GLY A 42 -14.18 11.90 8.91
CA GLY A 42 -12.86 12.47 8.60
C GLY A 42 -12.00 11.63 7.66
N GLY A 43 -12.53 10.55 7.06
CA GLY A 43 -11.75 9.70 6.15
C GLY A 43 -11.57 10.26 4.73
N GLY A 44 -12.10 11.44 4.44
CA GLY A 44 -11.94 12.14 3.16
C GLY A 44 -12.78 11.57 2.01
N GLU A 45 -12.35 11.85 0.79
CA GLU A 45 -13.03 11.49 -0.47
C GLU A 45 -12.08 10.66 -1.33
N ILE A 46 -12.52 9.46 -1.73
CA ILE A 46 -11.75 8.60 -2.63
C ILE A 46 -12.33 8.74 -4.04
N ASP A 47 -11.52 9.21 -4.97
CA ASP A 47 -11.89 9.28 -6.39
C ASP A 47 -11.74 7.92 -7.06
N THR A 48 -12.78 7.48 -7.76
CA THR A 48 -12.77 6.20 -8.49
C THR A 48 -13.11 6.38 -9.96
N TYR A 49 -12.38 5.69 -10.83
CA TYR A 49 -12.71 5.59 -12.26
C TYR A 49 -12.99 4.16 -12.63
N LEU A 50 -14.19 3.89 -13.14
CA LEU A 50 -14.53 2.63 -13.81
C LEU A 50 -14.57 2.87 -15.32
N ILE A 51 -13.69 2.18 -16.05
CA ILE A 51 -13.41 2.41 -17.46
C ILE A 51 -13.61 1.11 -18.23
N GLY A 52 -14.28 1.18 -19.38
CA GLY A 52 -14.51 0.01 -20.22
C GLY A 52 -14.59 0.30 -21.71
N ASN A 53 -13.88 -0.51 -22.50
CA ASN A 53 -13.77 -0.39 -23.95
C ASN A 53 -15.03 -0.79 -24.73
N LYS A 54 -15.89 -1.64 -24.16
CA LYS A 54 -17.07 -2.19 -24.83
C LYS A 54 -18.36 -1.63 -24.22
N LYS A 55 -19.45 -1.59 -24.99
CA LYS A 55 -20.80 -1.21 -24.49
C LYS A 55 -21.27 -2.14 -23.36
N LYS A 56 -21.03 -3.46 -23.49
CA LYS A 56 -21.33 -4.47 -22.46
C LYS A 56 -20.06 -4.82 -21.68
N ALA A 57 -20.21 -5.16 -20.39
CA ALA A 57 -19.06 -5.48 -19.54
C ALA A 57 -18.46 -6.83 -19.91
N PRO A 58 -17.13 -6.92 -20.05
CA PRO A 58 -16.48 -8.21 -20.02
C PRO A 58 -16.60 -8.83 -18.62
N LYS A 59 -16.15 -10.07 -18.51
CA LYS A 59 -16.06 -10.79 -17.23
C LYS A 59 -14.78 -10.49 -16.44
N LYS A 60 -13.84 -9.75 -17.03
CA LYS A 60 -12.53 -9.43 -16.46
C LYS A 60 -12.42 -7.95 -16.08
N ILE A 61 -11.80 -7.69 -14.93
CA ILE A 61 -11.49 -6.34 -14.47
C ILE A 61 -10.11 -6.30 -13.81
N VAL A 62 -9.39 -5.20 -14.03
CA VAL A 62 -8.15 -4.85 -13.32
C VAL A 62 -8.45 -3.72 -12.36
N ILE A 63 -8.10 -3.90 -11.10
CA ILE A 63 -8.20 -2.89 -10.05
C ILE A 63 -6.80 -2.35 -9.78
N MET A 64 -6.63 -1.04 -9.77
CA MET A 64 -5.39 -0.36 -9.40
C MET A 64 -5.65 0.54 -8.19
N SER A 65 -5.08 0.22 -7.04
CA SER A 65 -5.18 1.03 -5.82
C SER A 65 -3.92 1.84 -5.54
N SER A 66 -4.12 2.99 -4.91
CA SER A 66 -3.04 3.80 -4.36
C SER A 66 -3.38 4.30 -2.96
N GLY A 67 -2.34 4.48 -2.15
CA GLY A 67 -2.43 5.19 -0.88
C GLY A 67 -3.18 4.44 0.21
N ILE A 68 -3.08 3.11 0.28
CA ILE A 68 -3.55 2.38 1.47
C ILE A 68 -2.71 2.78 2.68
N HIS A 69 -1.39 2.81 2.49
CA HIS A 69 -0.51 3.62 3.30
C HIS A 69 -0.45 5.02 2.71
N GLY A 70 -0.79 6.04 3.50
CA GLY A 70 -1.01 7.39 2.99
C GLY A 70 0.20 7.97 2.26
N VAL A 71 1.37 7.94 2.91
CA VAL A 71 2.64 8.43 2.35
C VAL A 71 3.11 7.69 1.08
N GLU A 72 2.65 6.47 0.85
CA GLU A 72 2.97 5.70 -0.37
C GLU A 72 2.02 6.09 -1.52
N GLY A 73 0.96 6.83 -1.21
CA GLY A 73 -0.03 7.34 -2.17
C GLY A 73 0.57 8.25 -3.24
N PHE A 74 1.67 8.96 -2.96
CA PHE A 74 2.34 9.81 -3.95
C PHE A 74 2.90 8.98 -5.12
N ALA A 75 3.60 7.88 -4.81
CA ALA A 75 4.12 6.95 -5.83
C ALA A 75 2.98 6.20 -6.53
N GLY A 76 2.02 5.67 -5.77
CA GLY A 76 0.86 5.00 -6.35
C GLY A 76 0.03 5.90 -7.29
N SER A 77 -0.11 7.19 -6.94
CA SER A 77 -0.70 8.22 -7.79
C SER A 77 0.08 8.38 -9.10
N ALA A 78 1.42 8.48 -9.02
CA ALA A 78 2.29 8.58 -10.18
C ALA A 78 2.09 7.40 -11.15
N PHE A 79 2.08 6.17 -10.61
CA PHE A 79 1.86 4.96 -11.40
C PHE A 79 0.47 4.91 -12.04
N GLN A 80 -0.58 5.24 -11.29
CA GLN A 80 -1.94 5.29 -11.85
C GLN A 80 -2.05 6.30 -13.00
N ARG A 81 -1.45 7.49 -12.84
CA ARG A 81 -1.51 8.55 -13.87
C ARG A 81 -0.71 8.19 -15.10
N ARG A 82 0.49 7.62 -14.94
CA ARG A 82 1.28 7.12 -16.09
C ARG A 82 0.52 6.04 -16.85
N TRP A 83 -0.12 5.10 -16.15
CA TRP A 83 -0.96 4.10 -16.82
C TRP A 83 -2.10 4.74 -17.61
N ILE A 84 -2.82 5.69 -17.02
CA ILE A 84 -3.92 6.40 -17.69
C ILE A 84 -3.42 7.14 -18.94
N GLU A 85 -2.31 7.88 -18.81
CA GLU A 85 -1.80 8.71 -19.89
C GLU A 85 -1.17 7.88 -21.01
N GLU A 86 -0.22 7.00 -20.69
CA GLU A 86 0.57 6.28 -21.69
C GLU A 86 -0.13 5.03 -22.24
N TYR A 87 -0.98 4.36 -21.46
CA TYR A 87 -1.54 3.04 -21.84
C TYR A 87 -3.05 3.06 -22.10
N LEU A 88 -3.80 4.04 -21.56
CA LEU A 88 -5.23 4.17 -21.81
C LEU A 88 -5.58 5.27 -22.82
N LEU A 89 -4.87 6.40 -22.81
CA LEU A 89 -5.20 7.57 -23.63
C LEU A 89 -4.31 7.73 -24.86
N ASN A 90 -3.04 7.38 -24.75
CA ASN A 90 -2.08 7.47 -25.85
C ASN A 90 -1.94 6.11 -26.55
N ASP A 91 -1.67 6.13 -27.86
CA ASP A 91 -1.29 4.93 -28.60
C ASP A 91 0.16 4.57 -28.25
N HIS A 92 0.33 3.58 -27.38
CA HIS A 92 1.65 3.07 -27.01
C HIS A 92 2.20 2.16 -28.13
N PRO A 93 3.39 2.43 -28.69
CA PRO A 93 3.86 1.76 -29.91
C PRO A 93 4.04 0.24 -29.77
N SER A 94 4.37 -0.23 -28.57
CA SER A 94 4.61 -1.65 -28.27
C SER A 94 3.53 -2.30 -27.39
N TYR A 95 2.42 -1.62 -27.11
CA TYR A 95 1.38 -2.14 -26.24
C TYR A 95 -0.02 -1.93 -26.82
N SER A 96 -0.78 -3.02 -26.94
CA SER A 96 -2.18 -2.98 -27.34
C SER A 96 -3.08 -3.28 -26.16
N LEU A 97 -3.89 -2.30 -25.76
CA LEU A 97 -4.80 -2.41 -24.62
C LEU A 97 -5.83 -3.54 -24.84
N PRO A 98 -5.90 -4.56 -23.96
CA PRO A 98 -6.88 -5.62 -24.10
C PRO A 98 -8.33 -5.11 -24.05
N LYS A 99 -9.11 -5.37 -25.10
CA LYS A 99 -10.52 -4.91 -25.20
C LYS A 99 -11.50 -5.73 -24.36
N ASN A 100 -11.07 -6.86 -23.80
CA ASN A 100 -11.87 -7.76 -22.96
C ASN A 100 -11.63 -7.54 -21.45
N VAL A 101 -11.03 -6.42 -21.05
CA VAL A 101 -10.75 -6.06 -19.66
C VAL A 101 -11.29 -4.66 -19.38
N ASP A 102 -12.00 -4.51 -18.27
CA ASP A 102 -12.33 -3.19 -17.70
C ASP A 102 -11.28 -2.78 -16.65
N PHE A 103 -11.18 -1.49 -16.35
CA PHE A 103 -10.26 -0.96 -15.34
C PHE A 103 -11.00 -0.21 -14.25
N LEU A 104 -10.62 -0.43 -13.00
CA LEU A 104 -11.10 0.30 -11.82
C LEU A 104 -9.93 0.92 -11.07
N PHE A 105 -9.89 2.25 -11.03
CA PHE A 105 -8.91 3.00 -10.24
C PHE A 105 -9.52 3.40 -8.90
N LEU A 106 -8.73 3.26 -7.83
CA LEU A 106 -9.02 3.78 -6.50
C LEU A 106 -7.89 4.73 -6.11
N HIS A 107 -8.15 6.03 -6.14
CA HIS A 107 -7.11 7.04 -5.94
C HIS A 107 -7.07 7.53 -4.49
N GLY A 108 -5.98 7.21 -3.79
CA GLY A 108 -5.73 7.70 -2.42
C GLY A 108 -6.72 7.14 -1.38
N ILE A 109 -6.68 5.83 -1.12
CA ILE A 109 -7.61 5.16 -0.18
C ILE A 109 -7.55 5.76 1.23
N ASN A 110 -6.36 6.06 1.75
CA ASN A 110 -6.11 6.72 3.02
C ASN A 110 -5.87 8.23 2.80
N VAL A 111 -6.94 8.98 2.59
CA VAL A 111 -6.86 10.41 2.28
C VAL A 111 -6.14 11.21 3.38
N ASP A 112 -6.42 10.93 4.64
CA ASP A 112 -5.81 11.64 5.77
C ASP A 112 -4.31 11.36 5.87
N GLY A 113 -3.91 10.08 5.81
CA GLY A 113 -2.50 9.71 5.78
C GLY A 113 -1.78 10.29 4.58
N PHE A 114 -2.44 10.35 3.41
CA PHE A 114 -1.85 10.90 2.19
C PHE A 114 -1.62 12.41 2.31
N LYS A 115 -2.58 13.16 2.85
CA LYS A 115 -2.44 14.60 3.13
C LYS A 115 -1.36 14.89 4.18
N SER A 116 -1.33 14.08 5.24
CA SER A 116 -0.41 14.27 6.37
C SER A 116 0.96 13.60 6.18
N MET A 117 1.19 12.93 5.04
CA MET A 117 2.40 12.17 4.75
C MET A 117 2.71 11.07 5.79
N ARG A 118 1.65 10.44 6.32
CA ARG A 118 1.72 9.36 7.29
C ARG A 118 1.32 8.03 6.67
N ARG A 119 1.80 6.94 7.23
CA ARG A 119 1.42 5.58 6.81
C ARG A 119 -0.02 5.22 7.20
N VAL A 120 -0.47 5.72 8.35
CA VAL A 120 -1.74 5.38 9.01
C VAL A 120 -2.86 6.38 8.71
N ASN A 121 -4.10 6.05 9.04
CA ASN A 121 -5.24 6.94 8.86
C ASN A 121 -5.41 7.96 10.00
N GLU A 122 -6.52 8.71 9.97
CA GLU A 122 -6.87 9.77 10.93
C GLU A 122 -7.03 9.27 12.38
N ARG A 123 -7.08 7.95 12.59
CA ARG A 123 -7.19 7.30 13.90
C ARG A 123 -5.94 6.51 14.27
N ASN A 124 -4.82 6.76 13.58
CA ASN A 124 -3.58 6.00 13.72
C ASN A 124 -3.73 4.51 13.38
N VAL A 125 -4.75 4.16 12.59
CA VAL A 125 -4.98 2.79 12.14
C VAL A 125 -4.19 2.54 10.86
N ASP A 126 -3.34 1.52 10.89
CA ASP A 126 -2.77 0.89 9.71
C ASP A 126 -3.88 0.18 8.94
N LEU A 127 -4.31 0.76 7.81
CA LEU A 127 -5.42 0.21 7.03
C LEU A 127 -5.09 -1.18 6.50
N ASN A 128 -3.82 -1.48 6.22
CA ASN A 128 -3.38 -2.79 5.75
C ASN A 128 -3.35 -3.86 6.87
N ARG A 129 -3.99 -3.58 8.00
CA ARG A 129 -4.28 -4.52 9.09
C ARG A 129 -5.74 -4.46 9.55
N ASN A 130 -6.58 -3.70 8.84
CA ASN A 130 -7.94 -3.35 9.23
C ASN A 130 -9.03 -3.87 8.27
N PHE A 131 -8.67 -4.34 7.06
CA PHE A 131 -9.59 -4.91 6.07
C PHE A 131 -10.19 -6.26 6.53
N ALA A 132 -11.16 -6.17 7.43
CA ALA A 132 -11.91 -7.30 7.98
C ALA A 132 -13.42 -7.13 7.77
N LEU A 133 -14.14 -8.25 7.61
CA LEU A 133 -15.59 -8.24 7.43
C LEU A 133 -16.37 -8.03 8.74
N LYS A 134 -15.80 -8.49 9.85
CA LYS A 134 -16.42 -8.48 11.18
C LYS A 134 -15.38 -8.10 12.23
N ARG A 135 -15.83 -7.51 13.33
CA ARG A 135 -14.97 -7.05 14.43
C ARG A 135 -14.18 -8.21 15.02
N GLU A 136 -14.82 -9.35 15.27
CA GLU A 136 -14.22 -10.50 15.97
C GLU A 136 -13.04 -11.09 15.20
N LYS A 137 -12.96 -10.87 13.88
CA LYS A 137 -11.84 -11.33 13.04
C LYS A 137 -10.57 -10.47 13.19
N LEU A 138 -10.69 -9.22 13.63
CA LEU A 138 -9.53 -8.40 14.02
C LEU A 138 -9.00 -8.84 15.40
N HIS A 139 -9.91 -9.27 16.29
CA HIS A 139 -9.58 -9.62 17.68
C HIS A 139 -9.15 -11.07 17.91
N LYS A 140 -9.60 -12.04 17.10
CA LYS A 140 -9.27 -13.47 17.32
C LYS A 140 -7.77 -13.79 17.19
N LYS A 141 -6.97 -12.93 16.53
CA LYS A 141 -5.49 -13.00 16.51
C LYS A 141 -4.83 -12.06 17.55
N ALA A 142 -5.60 -11.23 18.26
CA ALA A 142 -5.13 -10.04 18.97
C ALA A 142 -4.64 -10.28 20.41
N LYS A 143 -3.66 -11.16 20.57
CA LYS A 143 -2.65 -10.94 21.62
C LYS A 143 -1.30 -11.13 20.97
N ASN A 144 -0.82 -10.10 20.27
CA ASN A 144 0.59 -10.01 19.92
C ASN A 144 1.37 -9.83 21.25
N LYS A 145 1.54 -10.95 21.97
CA LYS A 145 2.28 -11.02 23.24
C LYS A 145 3.71 -10.52 23.04
N GLY A 146 4.25 -10.78 21.84
CA GLY A 146 5.45 -10.18 21.26
C GLY A 146 5.54 -8.68 21.53
N TYR A 147 4.67 -7.95 20.84
CA TYR A 147 4.56 -6.50 20.91
C TYR A 147 4.37 -6.02 22.34
N ARG A 148 3.48 -6.64 23.12
CA ARG A 148 3.23 -6.23 24.51
C ARG A 148 4.49 -6.23 25.37
N LYS A 149 5.39 -7.22 25.22
CA LYS A 149 6.64 -7.26 25.99
C LYS A 149 7.62 -6.14 25.64
N ILE A 150 7.59 -5.64 24.40
CA ILE A 150 8.51 -4.61 23.91
C ILE A 150 7.80 -3.26 23.64
N GLN A 151 6.55 -3.11 24.07
CA GLN A 151 5.71 -1.96 23.71
C GLN A 151 6.31 -0.63 24.16
N SER A 152 7.00 -0.60 25.30
CA SER A 152 7.61 0.63 25.85
C SER A 152 8.79 1.12 25.02
N PHE A 153 9.44 0.22 24.27
CA PHE A 153 10.46 0.56 23.30
C PHE A 153 9.86 1.02 21.98
N LEU A 154 8.84 0.31 21.48
CA LEU A 154 8.17 0.66 20.24
C LEU A 154 7.33 1.94 20.35
N ASN A 155 6.86 2.27 21.55
CA ASN A 155 5.97 3.42 21.79
C ASN A 155 6.46 4.25 23.00
N PRO A 156 7.57 4.98 22.88
CA PRO A 156 8.08 5.78 24.00
C PRO A 156 7.08 6.89 24.38
N PRO A 157 6.57 6.93 25.62
CA PRO A 157 5.47 7.82 26.01
C PRO A 157 5.97 9.20 26.46
N LYS A 158 6.83 9.84 25.65
CA LYS A 158 7.44 11.13 25.98
C LYS A 158 7.73 11.95 24.73
N LYS A 159 7.87 13.28 24.88
CA LYS A 159 8.25 14.17 23.77
C LYS A 159 9.55 13.72 23.11
N PHE A 160 9.66 13.81 21.79
CA PHE A 160 10.91 13.64 21.07
C PHE A 160 11.90 14.75 21.43
N SER A 161 13.21 14.51 21.34
CA SER A 161 14.26 15.50 21.65
C SER A 161 15.18 15.74 20.45
N TYR A 162 16.49 15.73 20.63
CA TYR A 162 17.46 15.96 19.56
C TYR A 162 17.72 14.65 18.81
N ILE A 163 17.68 14.71 17.47
CA ILE A 163 17.70 13.50 16.62
C ILE A 163 18.92 12.61 16.86
N ALA A 164 20.12 13.18 17.00
CA ALA A 164 21.35 12.41 17.23
C ALA A 164 21.32 11.65 18.57
N TRP A 165 20.82 12.32 19.63
CA TRP A 165 20.70 11.71 20.95
C TRP A 165 19.60 10.64 20.99
N GLU A 166 18.44 10.90 20.37
CA GLU A 166 17.35 9.92 20.26
C GLU A 166 17.77 8.70 19.45
N TYR A 167 18.54 8.88 18.37
CA TYR A 167 19.06 7.77 17.57
C TYR A 167 20.08 6.93 18.35
N PHE A 168 21.02 7.57 19.06
CA PHE A 168 21.97 6.87 19.93
C PHE A 168 21.25 6.04 20.99
N LEU A 169 20.30 6.63 21.72
CA LEU A 169 19.51 5.92 22.73
C LEU A 169 18.65 4.81 22.12
N PHE A 170 18.10 5.02 20.92
CA PHE A 170 17.34 4.01 20.20
C PHE A 170 18.22 2.79 19.89
N VAL A 171 19.41 3.00 19.32
CA VAL A 171 20.34 1.92 18.98
C VAL A 171 20.76 1.14 20.23
N LEU A 172 21.13 1.83 21.31
CA LEU A 172 21.49 1.19 22.58
C LEU A 172 20.34 0.31 23.13
N ARG A 173 19.12 0.84 23.12
CA ARG A 173 17.93 0.10 23.56
C ARG A 173 17.57 -1.05 22.65
N PHE A 174 17.71 -0.87 21.34
CA PHE A 174 17.47 -1.90 20.34
C PHE A 174 18.40 -3.09 20.59
N PHE A 175 19.71 -2.85 20.76
CA PHE A 175 20.66 -3.91 21.11
C PHE A 175 20.30 -4.59 22.42
N GLY A 176 19.95 -3.84 23.48
CA GLY A 176 19.53 -4.43 24.75
C GLY A 176 18.28 -5.31 24.68
N ILE A 177 17.36 -5.01 23.76
CA ILE A 177 16.14 -5.82 23.54
C ILE A 177 16.46 -7.03 22.67
N VAL A 178 17.28 -6.87 21.64
CA VAL A 178 17.74 -7.96 20.78
C VAL A 178 18.56 -8.97 21.57
N THR A 179 19.45 -8.55 22.46
CA THR A 179 20.20 -9.46 23.33
C THR A 179 19.30 -10.22 24.30
N ARG A 180 18.22 -9.59 24.77
CA ARG A 180 17.27 -10.20 25.72
C ARG A 180 16.27 -11.16 25.08
N PHE A 181 15.78 -10.85 23.87
CA PHE A 181 14.67 -11.57 23.26
C PHE A 181 15.00 -12.22 21.90
N GLY A 182 16.14 -11.89 21.30
CA GLY A 182 16.53 -12.32 19.95
C GLY A 182 15.99 -11.40 18.85
N ALA A 183 16.76 -11.22 17.77
CA ALA A 183 16.42 -10.32 16.67
C ALA A 183 15.11 -10.71 15.98
N LYS A 184 14.91 -12.01 15.70
CA LYS A 184 13.69 -12.55 15.10
C LYS A 184 12.45 -12.18 15.92
N TYR A 185 12.48 -12.40 17.23
CA TYR A 185 11.35 -12.04 18.11
C TYR A 185 11.01 -10.55 18.04
N VAL A 186 12.02 -9.67 18.02
CA VAL A 186 11.81 -8.21 17.95
C VAL A 186 11.16 -7.82 16.64
N MET A 187 11.64 -8.38 15.52
CA MET A 187 11.07 -8.15 14.20
C MET A 187 9.63 -8.68 14.13
N ASP A 188 9.40 -9.95 14.47
CA ASP A 188 8.07 -10.58 14.51
C ASP A 188 7.09 -9.77 15.38
N ALA A 189 7.53 -9.32 16.55
CA ALA A 189 6.71 -8.55 17.47
C ALA A 189 6.23 -7.24 16.85
N ALA A 190 7.07 -6.54 16.08
CA ALA A 190 6.71 -5.30 15.41
C ALA A 190 5.84 -5.54 14.16
N VAL A 191 6.31 -6.39 13.23
CA VAL A 191 5.73 -6.55 11.88
C VAL A 191 4.39 -7.27 11.84
N ASN A 192 4.07 -8.09 12.85
CA ASN A 192 2.75 -8.75 12.95
C ASN A 192 1.61 -7.76 13.26
N GLY A 193 1.94 -6.52 13.62
CA GLY A 193 0.98 -5.51 14.02
C GLY A 193 0.30 -5.82 15.34
N GLN A 194 -0.56 -4.90 15.79
CA GLN A 194 -1.16 -4.99 17.12
C GLN A 194 -2.50 -4.27 17.18
N TYR A 195 -3.31 -4.59 18.18
CA TYR A 195 -4.68 -4.08 18.33
C TYR A 195 -4.99 -3.59 19.76
N GLU A 196 -3.95 -3.51 20.61
CA GLU A 196 -4.07 -3.22 22.05
C GLU A 196 -3.72 -1.77 22.38
N PHE A 197 -2.80 -1.16 21.62
CA PHE A 197 -2.19 0.15 21.87
C PHE A 197 -2.57 1.12 20.74
N PRO A 198 -3.69 1.88 20.84
CA PRO A 198 -4.16 2.75 19.76
C PRO A 198 -3.15 3.82 19.29
N GLY A 199 -2.34 4.34 20.21
CA GLY A 199 -1.28 5.31 19.88
C GLY A 199 0.04 4.68 19.47
N GLY A 200 0.10 3.35 19.32
CA GLY A 200 1.33 2.65 18.96
C GLY A 200 1.48 2.38 17.47
N ILE A 201 2.71 2.16 17.02
CA ILE A 201 2.98 1.78 15.62
C ILE A 201 2.28 0.45 15.26
N TYR A 202 1.93 0.31 13.97
CA TYR A 202 1.26 -0.87 13.41
C TYR A 202 -0.07 -1.24 14.09
N TYR A 203 -0.78 -0.25 14.61
CA TYR A 203 -2.11 -0.43 15.21
C TYR A 203 -3.16 -0.74 14.13
N GLY A 204 -3.78 -1.92 14.16
CA GLY A 204 -4.77 -2.33 13.15
C GLY A 204 -6.23 -1.96 13.48
N GLY A 205 -6.49 -1.22 14.56
CA GLY A 205 -7.83 -0.72 14.90
C GLY A 205 -8.77 -1.74 15.56
N ARG A 206 -9.74 -1.26 16.34
CA ARG A 206 -10.66 -2.15 17.11
C ARG A 206 -11.82 -2.72 16.29
N LYS A 207 -12.10 -2.18 15.11
CA LYS A 207 -13.20 -2.56 14.24
C LYS A 207 -12.85 -2.14 12.81
N PRO A 208 -13.52 -2.68 11.78
CA PRO A 208 -13.35 -2.19 10.42
C PRO A 208 -13.66 -0.70 10.35
N GLU A 209 -12.71 0.08 9.84
CA GLU A 209 -12.76 1.53 9.72
C GLU A 209 -13.88 1.94 8.75
N PRO A 210 -14.35 3.20 8.81
CA PRO A 210 -15.32 3.74 7.85
C PRO A 210 -14.97 3.45 6.38
N VAL A 211 -13.70 3.64 6.00
CA VAL A 211 -13.22 3.37 4.64
C VAL A 211 -13.41 1.91 4.22
N VAL A 212 -13.06 0.96 5.08
CA VAL A 212 -13.22 -0.48 4.80
C VAL A 212 -14.69 -0.83 4.58
N ARG A 213 -15.60 -0.25 5.38
CA ARG A 213 -17.04 -0.50 5.27
C ARG A 213 -17.63 0.10 3.98
N GLN A 214 -17.19 1.29 3.59
CA GLN A 214 -17.62 1.95 2.37
C GLN A 214 -17.11 1.21 1.13
N LEU A 215 -15.82 0.88 1.09
CA LEU A 215 -15.21 0.08 0.02
C LEU A 215 -15.86 -1.30 -0.09
N ARG A 216 -16.22 -1.94 1.03
CA ARG A 216 -16.98 -3.20 1.00
C ARG A 216 -18.30 -3.08 0.24
N LYS A 217 -19.07 -2.02 0.51
CA LYS A 217 -20.36 -1.76 -0.14
C LYS A 217 -20.14 -1.49 -1.63
N PHE A 218 -19.16 -0.63 -1.93
CA PHE A 218 -18.78 -0.27 -3.29
C PHE A 218 -18.36 -1.51 -4.09
N PHE A 219 -17.40 -2.31 -3.62
CA PHE A 219 -16.94 -3.51 -4.33
C PHE A 219 -18.05 -4.54 -4.54
N ARG A 220 -18.91 -4.80 -3.55
CA ARG A 220 -20.03 -5.75 -3.73
C ARG A 220 -21.00 -5.31 -4.83
N LYS A 221 -21.22 -4.00 -4.97
CA LYS A 221 -22.07 -3.43 -6.03
C LYS A 221 -21.34 -3.46 -7.38
N THR A 222 -20.16 -2.84 -7.43
CA THR A 222 -19.40 -2.58 -8.66
C THR A 222 -18.87 -3.87 -9.28
N LEU A 223 -18.42 -4.83 -8.47
CA LEU A 223 -17.74 -6.04 -8.94
C LEU A 223 -18.68 -7.22 -9.19
N LYS A 224 -20.00 -7.05 -9.01
CA LYS A 224 -21.00 -8.13 -9.11
C LYS A 224 -20.90 -8.92 -10.42
N LYS A 225 -20.72 -8.22 -11.55
CA LYS A 225 -20.75 -8.77 -12.92
C LYS A 225 -19.43 -9.37 -13.43
N TYR A 226 -18.33 -9.13 -12.74
CA TYR A 226 -17.01 -9.64 -13.13
C TYR A 226 -16.75 -10.98 -12.46
N GLU A 227 -16.14 -11.92 -13.17
CA GLU A 227 -15.83 -13.28 -12.71
C GLU A 227 -14.34 -13.43 -12.39
N GLN A 228 -13.47 -12.68 -13.07
CA GLN A 228 -12.04 -12.67 -12.85
C GLN A 228 -11.58 -11.24 -12.49
N ILE A 229 -10.81 -11.12 -11.40
CA ILE A 229 -10.41 -9.83 -10.84
C ILE A 229 -8.91 -9.85 -10.57
N LEU A 230 -8.16 -9.03 -11.32
CA LEU A 230 -6.76 -8.70 -11.03
C LEU A 230 -6.73 -7.47 -10.13
N ILE A 231 -6.01 -7.53 -9.02
CA ILE A 231 -5.83 -6.40 -8.09
C ILE A 231 -4.35 -6.08 -8.03
N LEU A 232 -3.99 -4.86 -8.44
CA LEU A 232 -2.66 -4.29 -8.36
C LEU A 232 -2.67 -3.24 -7.25
N ASP A 233 -2.04 -3.55 -6.12
CA ASP A 233 -1.96 -2.66 -4.97
C ASP A 233 -0.56 -2.06 -4.86
N TYR A 234 -0.42 -0.77 -5.17
CA TYR A 234 0.87 -0.12 -5.24
C TYR A 234 1.36 0.33 -3.86
N HIS A 235 2.54 -0.14 -3.51
CA HIS A 235 3.22 0.15 -2.26
C HIS A 235 4.69 0.49 -2.49
N THR A 236 5.29 1.14 -1.51
CA THR A 236 6.71 1.49 -1.51
C THR A 236 7.31 1.36 -0.12
N GLY A 237 8.63 1.16 -0.06
CA GLY A 237 9.40 1.22 1.18
C GLY A 237 10.09 -0.09 1.56
N TYR A 238 9.43 -1.23 1.35
CA TYR A 238 10.02 -2.54 1.64
C TYR A 238 10.82 -3.10 0.46
N GLY A 239 11.89 -3.82 0.76
CA GLY A 239 12.69 -4.54 -0.22
C GLY A 239 14.06 -3.91 -0.48
N ALA A 240 14.81 -4.49 -1.40
CA ALA A 240 16.11 -3.96 -1.80
C ALA A 240 15.96 -2.60 -2.50
N ARG A 241 16.99 -1.76 -2.40
CA ARG A 241 17.00 -0.43 -3.03
C ARG A 241 16.76 -0.57 -4.54
N ASN A 242 15.84 0.23 -5.07
CA ASN A 242 15.51 0.28 -6.49
C ASN A 242 15.01 -1.06 -7.08
N ALA A 243 14.59 -2.01 -6.24
CA ALA A 243 14.10 -3.32 -6.67
C ALA A 243 12.59 -3.44 -6.48
N LEU A 244 11.94 -4.10 -7.45
CA LEU A 244 10.53 -4.43 -7.38
C LEU A 244 10.33 -5.80 -6.73
N SER A 245 9.29 -5.93 -5.94
CA SER A 245 8.83 -7.21 -5.39
C SER A 245 7.33 -7.35 -5.64
N LEU A 246 6.90 -8.54 -6.04
CA LEU A 246 5.49 -8.88 -6.23
C LEU A 246 5.07 -9.80 -5.10
N MET A 247 4.28 -9.30 -4.16
CA MET A 247 3.94 -10.06 -2.96
C MET A 247 2.52 -10.63 -3.06
N GLN A 248 2.40 -11.93 -2.77
CA GLN A 248 1.12 -12.61 -2.69
C GLN A 248 0.87 -13.25 -1.31
N ASN A 249 -0.38 -13.20 -0.85
CA ASN A 249 -0.83 -13.79 0.41
C ASN A 249 -1.55 -15.14 0.23
N ALA A 250 -1.55 -15.66 -0.99
CA ALA A 250 -2.23 -16.91 -1.31
C ALA A 250 -1.50 -18.10 -0.67
N PRO A 251 -2.22 -19.01 0.03
CA PRO A 251 -1.61 -20.25 0.52
C PRO A 251 -0.99 -21.05 -0.64
N PRO A 252 0.23 -21.62 -0.47
CA PRO A 252 0.86 -22.41 -1.51
C PRO A 252 -0.05 -23.53 -2.03
N GLY A 253 -0.16 -23.66 -3.36
CA GLY A 253 -1.00 -24.66 -4.00
C GLY A 253 -2.51 -24.36 -3.97
N SER A 254 -2.94 -23.21 -3.44
CA SER A 254 -4.34 -22.77 -3.55
C SER A 254 -4.71 -22.41 -5.00
N ARG A 255 -6.01 -22.25 -5.28
CA ARG A 255 -6.50 -21.76 -6.59
C ARG A 255 -5.91 -20.38 -6.92
N GLU A 256 -5.81 -19.52 -5.91
CA GLU A 256 -5.28 -18.16 -6.03
C GLU A 256 -3.77 -18.16 -6.33
N ASP A 257 -2.98 -18.99 -5.64
CA ASP A 257 -1.53 -19.15 -5.92
C ASP A 257 -1.29 -19.63 -7.36
N ARG A 258 -2.04 -20.64 -7.83
CA ARG A 258 -1.94 -21.10 -9.22
C ARG A 258 -2.32 -20.02 -10.23
N ASN A 259 -3.35 -19.22 -9.92
CA ASN A 259 -3.79 -18.12 -10.77
C ASN A 259 -2.71 -17.03 -10.85
N LEU A 260 -2.13 -16.65 -9.72
CA LEU A 260 -1.06 -15.65 -9.66
C LEU A 260 0.20 -16.11 -10.39
N LYS A 261 0.62 -17.38 -10.25
CA LYS A 261 1.75 -17.94 -11.00
C LYS A 261 1.57 -17.87 -12.51
N LYS A 262 0.35 -18.06 -13.04
CA LYS A 262 0.09 -17.91 -14.49
C LYS A 262 0.30 -16.49 -15.01
N VAL A 263 0.08 -15.48 -14.18
CA VAL A 263 0.24 -14.07 -14.57
C VAL A 263 1.66 -13.59 -14.28
N PHE A 264 2.16 -13.91 -13.09
CA PHE A 264 3.35 -13.28 -12.52
C PHE A 264 4.57 -14.21 -12.34
N GLY A 265 4.41 -15.52 -12.49
CA GLY A 265 5.46 -16.50 -12.16
C GLY A 265 6.74 -16.30 -12.96
N ASP A 266 6.63 -16.00 -14.25
CA ASP A 266 7.79 -15.88 -15.15
C ASP A 266 8.57 -14.57 -14.98
N PHE A 267 8.11 -13.62 -14.14
CA PHE A 267 8.90 -12.42 -13.86
C PHE A 267 10.06 -12.70 -12.89
N GLY A 268 10.04 -13.80 -12.13
CA GLY A 268 11.06 -14.10 -11.12
C GLY A 268 11.06 -13.13 -9.92
N LEU A 269 10.00 -12.34 -9.77
CA LEU A 269 9.84 -11.32 -8.71
C LEU A 269 8.78 -11.71 -7.66
N LEU A 270 8.16 -12.87 -7.82
CA LEU A 270 7.03 -13.32 -7.00
C LEU A 270 7.54 -13.84 -5.65
N LEU A 271 7.20 -13.14 -4.58
CA LEU A 271 7.46 -13.54 -3.21
C LEU A 271 6.23 -14.23 -2.62
N ASN A 272 6.42 -15.45 -2.13
CA ASN A 272 5.36 -16.26 -1.53
C ASN A 272 5.31 -16.07 -0.01
N GLU A 273 4.12 -15.99 0.57
CA GLU A 273 3.95 -16.22 2.01
C GLU A 273 4.48 -17.62 2.39
N GLY A 274 5.58 -17.66 3.16
CA GLY A 274 6.21 -18.89 3.64
C GLY A 274 7.73 -18.97 3.45
N GLU A 275 8.32 -18.11 2.62
CA GLU A 275 9.78 -17.89 2.59
C GLU A 275 10.20 -17.04 3.80
N GLU A 276 11.40 -17.29 4.35
CA GLU A 276 11.85 -16.91 5.71
C GLU A 276 11.70 -15.43 6.11
N ASP A 277 11.43 -14.53 5.15
CA ASP A 277 11.38 -13.09 5.33
C ASP A 277 9.99 -12.44 5.19
N PHE A 278 8.90 -13.19 4.90
CA PHE A 278 7.57 -12.60 4.64
C PHE A 278 6.49 -13.00 5.68
N TYR A 279 5.90 -11.99 6.35
CA TYR A 279 4.99 -12.18 7.50
C TYR A 279 3.52 -12.03 7.11
N ARG A 280 2.68 -12.97 7.58
CA ARG A 280 1.22 -12.94 7.37
C ARG A 280 0.55 -11.85 8.20
N THR A 281 0.36 -10.68 7.60
CA THR A 281 -0.47 -9.63 8.19
C THR A 281 -1.94 -10.08 8.17
N SER A 282 -2.72 -9.69 9.19
CA SER A 282 -4.15 -9.99 9.20
C SER A 282 -4.94 -8.74 8.90
N GLY A 283 -5.75 -8.78 7.84
CA GLY A 283 -6.58 -7.63 7.49
C GLY A 283 -5.88 -6.68 6.51
N ASP A 284 -4.99 -7.20 5.70
CA ASP A 284 -4.48 -6.57 4.50
C ASP A 284 -5.57 -6.46 3.42
N PHE A 285 -5.31 -5.57 2.46
CA PHE A 285 -6.23 -5.23 1.39
C PHE A 285 -6.43 -6.35 0.37
N THR A 286 -5.38 -7.06 0.01
CA THR A 286 -5.42 -8.14 -0.99
C THR A 286 -6.26 -9.33 -0.49
N ASP A 287 -6.05 -9.77 0.75
CA ASP A 287 -6.86 -10.79 1.44
C ASP A 287 -8.35 -10.41 1.53
N PHE A 288 -8.66 -9.11 1.52
CA PHE A 288 -10.03 -8.63 1.63
C PHE A 288 -10.90 -9.14 0.47
N PHE A 289 -10.33 -9.24 -0.73
CA PHE A 289 -11.01 -9.76 -1.91
C PHE A 289 -11.29 -11.26 -1.76
N GLY A 290 -10.33 -12.04 -1.27
CA GLY A 290 -10.52 -13.46 -0.94
C GLY A 290 -11.68 -13.67 0.03
N LYS A 291 -11.77 -12.82 1.08
CA LYS A 291 -12.87 -12.86 2.06
C LYS A 291 -14.23 -12.47 1.46
N LEU A 292 -14.26 -11.58 0.47
CA LEU A 292 -15.50 -11.09 -0.15
C LEU A 292 -16.01 -11.98 -1.28
N PHE A 293 -15.09 -12.53 -2.08
CA PHE A 293 -15.39 -13.10 -3.39
C PHE A 293 -14.70 -14.44 -3.67
N GLY A 294 -13.83 -14.93 -2.79
CA GLY A 294 -12.99 -16.12 -3.07
C GLY A 294 -13.75 -17.43 -3.28
N LYS A 295 -15.07 -17.45 -3.04
CA LYS A 295 -15.94 -18.60 -3.38
C LYS A 295 -16.50 -18.53 -4.80
N ASP A 296 -16.70 -17.32 -5.31
CA ASP A 296 -17.54 -17.07 -6.50
C ASP A 296 -16.74 -16.50 -7.68
N LYS A 297 -15.47 -16.13 -7.46
CA LYS A 297 -14.65 -15.41 -8.43
C LYS A 297 -13.22 -15.92 -8.44
N ASP A 298 -12.58 -15.83 -9.60
CA ASP A 298 -11.14 -15.99 -9.74
C ASP A 298 -10.43 -14.69 -9.38
N LEU A 299 -9.53 -14.76 -8.40
CA LEU A 299 -8.80 -13.62 -7.89
C LEU A 299 -7.32 -13.74 -8.23
N PHE A 300 -6.73 -12.59 -8.55
CA PHE A 300 -5.31 -12.40 -8.79
C PHE A 300 -4.85 -11.17 -8.00
N PRO A 301 -4.86 -11.20 -6.65
CA PRO A 301 -4.40 -10.05 -5.88
C PRO A 301 -2.88 -10.05 -5.73
N ILE A 302 -2.24 -8.94 -6.07
CA ILE A 302 -0.80 -8.76 -5.91
C ILE A 302 -0.51 -7.39 -5.32
N THR A 303 0.37 -7.35 -4.34
CA THR A 303 1.00 -6.11 -3.89
C THR A 303 2.24 -5.87 -4.76
N VAL A 304 2.28 -4.71 -5.40
CA VAL A 304 3.41 -4.25 -6.21
C VAL A 304 4.24 -3.33 -5.32
N GLU A 305 5.30 -3.87 -4.74
CA GLU A 305 6.13 -3.21 -3.73
C GLU A 305 7.44 -2.71 -4.35
N MET A 306 7.68 -1.41 -4.31
CA MET A 306 8.92 -0.81 -4.78
C MET A 306 9.85 -0.43 -3.62
N GLY A 307 11.01 -1.07 -3.55
CA GLY A 307 12.00 -0.81 -2.51
C GLY A 307 12.67 0.56 -2.66
N THR A 308 12.83 1.27 -1.54
CA THR A 308 13.35 2.64 -1.50
C THR A 308 14.85 2.67 -1.19
N PHE A 309 15.25 2.54 0.07
CA PHE A 309 16.66 2.59 0.46
C PHE A 309 17.30 1.24 0.74
N GLY A 310 16.53 0.15 0.68
CA GLY A 310 16.98 -1.15 1.15
C GLY A 310 16.80 -1.28 2.66
N ASN A 311 15.76 -1.98 3.10
CA ASN A 311 15.50 -2.26 4.52
C ASN A 311 15.80 -3.72 4.91
N LEU A 312 16.37 -4.51 4.00
CA LEU A 312 16.72 -5.92 4.21
C LEU A 312 18.01 -6.12 5.04
N ASN A 313 18.86 -5.11 5.15
CA ASN A 313 20.06 -5.15 5.99
C ASN A 313 19.82 -4.46 7.35
N LEU A 314 20.68 -4.77 8.34
CA LEU A 314 20.55 -4.24 9.70
C LEU A 314 20.48 -2.71 9.76
N ARG A 315 21.29 -2.01 8.95
CA ARG A 315 21.31 -0.54 8.92
C ARG A 315 19.96 0.03 8.44
N GLY A 316 19.41 -0.55 7.37
CA GLY A 316 18.11 -0.20 6.84
C GLY A 316 16.98 -0.49 7.83
N ALA A 317 17.00 -1.67 8.45
CA ALA A 317 16.02 -2.07 9.46
C ALA A 317 16.05 -1.15 10.70
N LEU A 318 17.24 -0.78 11.19
CA LEU A 318 17.43 0.17 12.29
C LEU A 318 16.91 1.56 11.93
N ARG A 319 17.30 2.10 10.77
CA ARG A 319 16.82 3.41 10.30
C ARG A 319 15.31 3.42 10.16
N GLY A 320 14.74 2.40 9.51
CA GLY A 320 13.30 2.31 9.31
C GLY A 320 12.52 2.21 10.62
N SER A 321 12.98 1.36 11.54
CA SER A 321 12.37 1.23 12.87
C SER A 321 12.45 2.53 13.66
N PHE A 322 13.60 3.21 13.64
CA PHE A 322 13.77 4.51 14.29
C PHE A 322 12.79 5.54 13.73
N LEU A 323 12.67 5.65 12.40
CA LEU A 323 11.77 6.63 11.76
C LEU A 323 10.30 6.31 12.05
N MET A 324 9.87 5.05 11.95
CA MET A 324 8.51 4.64 12.30
C MET A 324 8.14 5.00 13.74
N ILE A 325 9.02 4.74 14.70
CA ILE A 325 8.80 5.03 16.11
C ILE A 325 8.83 6.54 16.36
N SER A 326 9.78 7.24 15.76
CA SER A 326 9.99 8.68 15.96
C SER A 326 8.86 9.51 15.37
N GLU A 327 8.42 9.21 14.14
CA GLU A 327 7.28 9.87 13.50
C GLU A 327 6.02 9.73 14.37
N ASN A 328 5.69 8.51 14.77
CA ASN A 328 4.53 8.24 15.59
C ASN A 328 4.62 8.92 16.97
N ARG A 329 5.80 8.93 17.59
CA ARG A 329 6.05 9.63 18.86
C ARG A 329 5.89 11.14 18.74
N ILE A 330 6.42 11.74 17.68
CA ILE A 330 6.29 13.18 17.40
C ILE A 330 4.82 13.53 17.19
N HIS A 331 4.06 12.71 16.46
CA HIS A 331 2.63 12.93 16.25
C HIS A 331 1.83 12.99 17.57
N PHE A 332 2.07 12.05 18.50
CA PHE A 332 1.29 11.97 19.74
C PHE A 332 1.80 12.86 20.88
N PHE A 333 3.11 13.06 20.99
CA PHE A 333 3.71 13.74 22.14
C PHE A 333 4.44 15.04 21.76
N GLY A 334 4.56 15.36 20.48
CA GLY A 334 5.35 16.48 19.99
C GLY A 334 6.85 16.28 20.17
N SER A 335 7.59 17.34 19.86
CA SER A 335 9.04 17.41 20.01
C SER A 335 9.44 18.58 20.89
N LYS A 336 10.61 18.47 21.54
CA LYS A 336 11.28 19.60 22.21
C LYS A 336 12.04 20.48 21.21
N SER A 337 12.30 19.98 20.00
CA SER A 337 12.97 20.69 18.91
C SER A 337 12.16 20.52 17.64
N GLU A 338 11.64 21.63 17.09
CA GLU A 338 10.84 21.58 15.87
C GLU A 338 11.70 21.18 14.66
N THR A 339 12.93 21.69 14.56
CA THR A 339 13.88 21.26 13.52
C THR A 339 14.14 19.76 13.54
N ALA A 340 14.23 19.15 14.73
CA ALA A 340 14.37 17.69 14.83
C ALA A 340 13.09 16.96 14.39
N ALA A 341 11.91 17.54 14.64
CA ALA A 341 10.64 16.99 14.19
C ALA A 341 10.49 17.07 12.67
N GLU A 342 10.82 18.22 12.08
CA GLU A 342 10.86 18.45 10.64
C GLU A 342 11.79 17.46 9.96
N ARG A 343 13.00 17.28 10.49
CA ARG A 343 13.96 16.34 9.94
C ARG A 343 13.43 14.90 9.96
N VAL A 344 12.78 14.47 11.04
CA VAL A 344 12.17 13.13 11.10
C VAL A 344 11.03 13.00 10.09
N ARG A 345 10.20 14.04 9.91
CA ARG A 345 9.11 14.04 8.90
C ARG A 345 9.67 13.93 7.48
N GLU A 346 10.73 14.66 7.16
CA GLU A 346 11.45 14.56 5.88
C GLU A 346 12.05 13.17 5.68
N ASP A 347 12.83 12.67 6.63
CA ASP A 347 13.46 11.34 6.53
C ASP A 347 12.41 10.21 6.46
N PHE A 348 11.27 10.36 7.15
CA PHE A 348 10.15 9.43 7.07
C PHE A 348 9.46 9.49 5.70
N ARG A 349 9.23 10.68 5.15
CA ARG A 349 8.71 10.83 3.79
C ARG A 349 9.64 10.18 2.79
N GLU A 350 10.92 10.50 2.84
CA GLU A 350 11.96 9.95 1.98
C GLU A 350 11.95 8.41 2.04
N MET A 351 11.69 7.80 3.21
CA MET A 351 11.59 6.34 3.38
C MET A 351 10.55 5.65 2.51
N PHE A 352 9.47 6.35 2.16
CA PHE A 352 8.37 5.80 1.36
C PHE A 352 8.25 6.48 -0.01
N PHE A 353 8.67 7.73 -0.12
CA PHE A 353 8.59 8.54 -1.32
C PHE A 353 9.88 9.33 -1.56
N PRO A 354 10.96 8.66 -2.01
CA PRO A 354 12.24 9.31 -2.27
C PRO A 354 12.13 10.46 -3.29
N THR A 355 12.82 11.57 -3.01
CA THR A 355 13.02 12.67 -3.98
C THR A 355 14.09 12.37 -5.02
N ARG A 356 14.96 11.39 -4.74
CA ARG A 356 16.08 11.02 -5.62
C ARG A 356 15.59 10.54 -6.99
N GLU A 357 16.10 11.17 -8.06
CA GLU A 357 15.66 10.92 -9.43
C GLU A 357 15.93 9.49 -9.91
N ASP A 358 17.08 8.91 -9.56
CA ASP A 358 17.43 7.51 -9.88
C ASP A 358 16.36 6.52 -9.38
N TRP A 359 15.79 6.73 -8.19
CA TRP A 359 14.73 5.91 -7.64
C TRP A 359 13.42 6.15 -8.38
N ARG A 360 13.08 7.41 -8.67
CA ARG A 360 11.85 7.77 -9.39
C ARG A 360 11.81 7.17 -10.79
N LEU A 361 12.93 7.23 -11.51
CA LEU A 361 13.10 6.60 -12.81
C LEU A 361 13.06 5.06 -12.69
N ALA A 362 13.84 4.48 -11.77
CA ALA A 362 13.84 3.03 -11.58
C ALA A 362 12.45 2.50 -11.20
N ALA A 363 11.71 3.19 -10.33
CA ALA A 363 10.35 2.79 -9.95
C ALA A 363 9.40 2.80 -11.15
N MET A 364 9.50 3.82 -12.01
CA MET A 364 8.75 3.87 -13.26
C MET A 364 9.14 2.73 -14.20
N ASP A 365 10.42 2.46 -14.39
CA ASP A 365 10.88 1.41 -15.30
C ASP A 365 10.51 0.01 -14.80
N GLN A 366 10.73 -0.27 -13.52
CA GLN A 366 10.46 -1.58 -12.94
C GLN A 366 8.96 -1.90 -12.91
N VAL A 367 8.12 -0.97 -12.43
CA VAL A 367 6.66 -1.18 -12.37
C VAL A 367 6.09 -1.37 -13.77
N PHE A 368 6.51 -0.56 -14.74
CA PHE A 368 5.99 -0.63 -16.11
C PHE A 368 6.70 -1.68 -16.99
N GLY A 369 7.80 -2.27 -16.53
CA GLY A 369 8.35 -3.51 -17.10
C GLY A 369 7.49 -4.73 -16.80
N VAL A 370 6.63 -4.67 -15.78
CA VAL A 370 5.81 -5.80 -15.32
C VAL A 370 4.32 -5.59 -15.60
N VAL A 371 3.76 -4.46 -15.18
CA VAL A 371 2.30 -4.23 -15.14
C VAL A 371 1.61 -4.39 -16.52
N PRO A 372 2.11 -3.79 -17.62
CA PRO A 372 1.49 -3.96 -18.93
C PRO A 372 1.43 -5.42 -19.37
N GLU A 373 2.54 -6.15 -19.25
CA GLU A 373 2.62 -7.57 -19.62
C GLU A 373 1.74 -8.44 -18.72
N ALA A 374 1.70 -8.18 -17.41
CA ALA A 374 0.81 -8.87 -16.48
C ALA A 374 -0.67 -8.71 -16.89
N ILE A 375 -1.08 -7.52 -17.32
CA ILE A 375 -2.45 -7.25 -17.78
C ILE A 375 -2.75 -7.97 -19.09
N VAL A 376 -1.78 -8.05 -20.00
CA VAL A 376 -1.90 -8.84 -21.24
C VAL A 376 -2.06 -10.32 -20.92
N ARG A 377 -1.23 -10.89 -20.03
CA ARG A 377 -1.34 -12.29 -19.58
C ARG A 377 -2.69 -12.56 -18.93
N PHE A 378 -3.12 -11.73 -17.99
CA PHE A 378 -4.45 -11.82 -17.37
C PHE A 378 -5.60 -11.77 -18.39
N SER A 379 -5.47 -10.96 -19.44
CA SER A 379 -6.49 -10.88 -20.50
C SER A 379 -6.63 -12.17 -21.31
N LYS A 380 -5.62 -13.06 -21.30
CA LYS A 380 -5.57 -14.33 -22.04
C LYS A 380 -6.01 -15.55 -21.23
N ILE A 381 -5.98 -15.48 -19.89
CA ILE A 381 -6.43 -16.54 -18.97
C ILE A 381 -7.95 -16.62 -18.92
#